data_AF-A0A7C5MQ50-F1
#
_entry.id   AF-A0A7C5MQ50-F1
#
_cell.length_a   1.000
_cell.length_b   1.000
_cell.length_c   1.000
_cell.angle_alpha   90.00
_cell.angle_beta   90.00
_cell.angle_gamma   90.00
#
_symmetry.space_group_name_H-M   'P 1'
#
loop_
_entity.id
_entity.type
_entity.pdbx_description
1 polymer ?
#
loop_
_entity_poly.entity_id
_entity_poly.type
_entity_poly.pdbx_seq_one_letter_code
_entity_poly.pdbx_strand_id
1 'polypeptide(L)'
;MSLEAYRIFGPLFYVELTGSYDLKFNRNPDKFLKYDLVNESSEPLPLYESVNVPKYIMYLTLLPIVSRLAEIKQLAYTYHLIPGGAHTRYEHSMGVMLRCERLLDKLSKIVNEKCKNSALKIDNDEKIVLQIAALLHDIGHSSWGHALDGITGHVVDLLRETLDNYLFSPRKLDTTVALYLLLYNEQLTKALQTCSKEIKAEALSKHLNKVIAQIIMEEEPPFFSELETDKNLMIKVHLLTTVLGSYRGRGGVNADRLDWFIRDAHHTNLKVKLDPSNAQKFEDFLRSNIENNFAIDIENCEFAYISDKIFNKLMEDLREVVYTSIYEGAERALIDSWLTRLAFTAIDVIYKIGEQISSPSTTTRAIMGFLLMSDYEMKECTDKILTLAKQNINLLGAPAPSTEFISNSTDLLCIFDHAKYIMHSLTSRPLKTKYSPKMDLHFEYLDFELIGKTLITITADNMGTLIERAYNTCQKSEVCKLAMIFQNFLVAPRLDPITACQIPIMESNMRSKFKDVNIHVLINYYLFRKLDDYFLKEVKDLISLKEILTKQDKLGKIPFIFILADKTKEEKVIEIFEEACAAVLSYFMNCFAFYQ
;
A
#
# COMPACT_ATOMS: atom_id res chain seq x y z
N MET A 1 2.23 -34.52 -2.78
CA MET A 1 3.52 -33.80 -2.85
C MET A 1 4.39 -34.38 -3.95
N SER A 2 4.82 -33.56 -4.92
CA SER A 2 5.82 -33.98 -5.92
C SER A 2 7.21 -33.99 -5.28
N LEU A 3 7.86 -35.17 -5.24
CA LEU A 3 9.20 -35.32 -4.67
C LEU A 3 10.23 -34.44 -5.42
N GLU A 4 10.04 -34.25 -6.71
CA GLU A 4 10.89 -33.40 -7.56
C GLU A 4 10.70 -31.92 -7.22
N ALA A 5 9.46 -31.45 -7.13
CA ALA A 5 9.16 -30.09 -6.70
C ALA A 5 9.73 -29.79 -5.32
N TYR A 6 9.62 -30.73 -4.37
CA TYR A 6 10.21 -30.58 -3.04
C TYR A 6 11.74 -30.47 -3.09
N ARG A 7 12.43 -31.27 -3.90
CA ARG A 7 13.89 -31.20 -4.02
C ARG A 7 14.39 -29.88 -4.59
N ILE A 8 13.66 -29.31 -5.54
CA ILE A 8 14.04 -28.08 -6.24
C ILE A 8 13.64 -26.83 -5.44
N PHE A 9 12.38 -26.74 -5.03
CA PHE A 9 11.84 -25.55 -4.36
C PHE A 9 11.95 -25.60 -2.84
N GLY A 10 12.15 -26.78 -2.25
CA GLY A 10 12.20 -26.97 -0.80
C GLY A 10 13.21 -26.07 -0.08
N PRO A 11 14.47 -25.92 -0.55
CA PRO A 11 15.43 -25.01 0.08
C PRO A 11 14.95 -23.56 0.13
N LEU A 12 14.47 -23.02 -1.00
CA LEU A 12 13.91 -21.67 -1.07
C LEU A 12 12.70 -21.53 -0.12
N PHE A 13 11.76 -22.47 -0.21
CA PHE A 13 10.49 -22.39 0.51
C PHE A 13 10.67 -22.59 2.02
N TYR A 14 11.37 -23.65 2.45
CA TYR A 14 11.46 -24.00 3.86
C TYR A 14 12.58 -23.27 4.61
N VAL A 15 13.68 -22.91 3.95
CA VAL A 15 14.82 -22.25 4.59
C VAL A 15 14.74 -20.75 4.43
N GLU A 16 14.66 -20.25 3.19
CA GLU A 16 14.74 -18.81 2.91
C GLU A 16 13.45 -18.07 3.22
N LEU A 17 12.27 -18.68 2.98
CA LEU A 17 10.97 -18.05 3.26
C LEU A 17 10.47 -18.39 4.66
N THR A 18 10.01 -19.63 4.89
CA THR A 18 9.38 -19.98 6.18
C THR A 18 10.38 -20.02 7.33
N GLY A 19 11.56 -20.60 7.10
CA GLY A 19 12.59 -20.76 8.12
C GLY A 19 13.14 -19.41 8.58
N SER A 20 13.43 -18.51 7.64
CA SER A 20 13.85 -17.13 7.95
C SER A 20 12.76 -16.37 8.72
N TYR A 21 11.50 -16.47 8.30
CA TYR A 21 10.36 -15.89 9.02
C TYR A 21 10.25 -16.39 10.45
N ASP A 22 10.23 -17.70 10.66
CA ASP A 22 10.12 -18.31 12.00
C ASP A 22 11.33 -17.93 12.87
N LEU A 23 12.54 -17.94 12.31
CA LEU A 23 13.75 -17.61 13.06
C LEU A 23 13.82 -16.13 13.45
N LYS A 24 13.48 -15.21 12.55
CA LYS A 24 13.63 -13.76 12.78
C LYS A 24 12.39 -13.18 13.44
N PHE A 25 11.23 -13.44 12.86
CA PHE A 25 10.00 -12.68 13.10
C PHE A 25 8.94 -13.46 13.88
N ASN A 26 8.99 -14.78 13.94
CA ASN A 26 7.96 -15.60 14.58
C ASN A 26 8.56 -16.62 15.58
N ARG A 27 9.23 -16.07 16.61
CA ARG A 27 9.78 -16.81 17.74
C ARG A 27 9.52 -16.10 19.06
N ASN A 28 9.36 -16.87 20.14
CA ASN A 28 9.23 -16.33 21.49
C ASN A 28 10.40 -15.36 21.86
N PRO A 29 10.09 -14.09 22.20
CA PRO A 29 11.08 -13.07 22.56
C PRO A 29 11.86 -13.40 23.84
N ASP A 30 11.28 -14.12 24.80
CA ASP A 30 11.92 -14.46 26.09
C ASP A 30 13.23 -15.23 25.92
N LYS A 31 13.42 -15.87 24.76
CA LYS A 31 14.63 -16.62 24.42
C LYS A 31 15.84 -15.74 24.12
N PHE A 32 15.63 -14.47 23.74
CA PHE A 32 16.71 -13.56 23.32
C PHE A 32 16.62 -12.15 23.91
N LEU A 33 15.50 -11.80 24.55
CA LEU A 33 15.29 -10.49 25.15
C LEU A 33 14.55 -10.63 26.49
N LYS A 34 15.10 -10.05 27.56
CA LYS A 34 14.51 -10.09 28.91
C LYS A 34 13.98 -8.70 29.28
N TYR A 35 12.68 -8.59 29.51
CA TYR A 35 12.02 -7.32 29.82
C TYR A 35 12.62 -6.61 31.05
N ASP A 36 12.98 -7.34 32.10
CA ASP A 36 13.53 -6.77 33.34
C ASP A 36 14.90 -6.09 33.15
N LEU A 37 15.61 -6.39 32.05
CA LEU A 37 16.89 -5.79 31.71
C LEU A 37 16.75 -4.57 30.77
N VAL A 38 15.54 -4.32 30.25
CA VAL A 38 15.26 -3.16 29.40
C VAL A 38 15.01 -1.94 30.28
N ASN A 39 15.62 -0.82 29.91
CA ASN A 39 15.40 0.47 30.55
C ASN A 39 14.74 1.45 29.57
N GLU A 40 14.12 2.49 30.10
CA GLU A 40 13.77 3.66 29.29
C GLU A 40 15.03 4.31 28.70
N SER A 41 14.86 5.01 27.59
CA SER A 41 15.95 5.69 26.88
C SER A 41 15.44 6.98 26.24
N SER A 42 16.33 7.70 25.57
CA SER A 42 15.95 8.76 24.66
C SER A 42 16.66 8.61 23.33
N GLU A 43 15.93 8.84 22.24
CA GLU A 43 16.44 8.74 20.87
C GLU A 43 16.30 10.08 20.14
N PRO A 44 17.33 10.53 19.41
CA PRO A 44 17.21 11.73 18.60
C PRO A 44 16.39 11.46 17.33
N LEU A 45 15.41 12.32 17.01
CA LEU A 45 14.66 12.28 15.76
C LEU A 45 14.75 13.62 15.02
N PRO A 46 15.06 13.66 13.70
CA PRO A 46 15.33 14.88 12.93
C PRO A 46 14.26 15.99 12.97
N LEU A 47 13.02 15.71 13.40
CA LEU A 47 11.93 16.70 13.55
C LEU A 47 11.60 17.07 15.00
N TYR A 48 11.98 16.22 15.95
CA TYR A 48 11.48 16.29 17.32
C TYR A 48 12.58 16.43 18.36
N GLU A 49 13.82 16.67 17.91
CA GLU A 49 15.02 16.73 18.72
C GLU A 49 15.24 15.40 19.46
N SER A 50 14.74 15.26 20.69
CA SER A 50 14.89 14.06 21.52
C SER A 50 13.51 13.50 21.89
N VAL A 51 13.31 12.21 21.61
CA VAL A 51 12.09 11.48 21.97
C VAL A 51 12.36 10.63 23.19
N ASN A 52 11.53 10.76 24.21
CA ASN A 52 11.56 9.84 25.34
C ASN A 52 10.98 8.49 24.91
N VAL A 53 11.67 7.39 25.22
CA VAL A 53 11.29 6.04 24.83
C VAL A 53 11.04 5.24 26.11
N PRO A 54 9.77 5.10 26.53
CA PRO A 54 9.42 4.31 27.71
C PRO A 54 9.88 2.86 27.58
N LYS A 55 10.12 2.20 28.72
CA LYS A 55 10.63 0.83 28.78
C LYS A 55 9.85 -0.17 27.89
N TYR A 56 8.52 -0.12 27.86
CA TYR A 56 7.69 -1.00 27.02
C TYR A 56 7.82 -0.72 25.52
N ILE A 57 8.04 0.54 25.13
CA ILE A 57 8.32 0.91 23.74
C ILE A 57 9.72 0.43 23.38
N MET A 58 10.72 0.72 24.20
CA MET A 58 12.10 0.27 23.99
C MET A 58 12.14 -1.26 23.80
N TYR A 59 11.46 -2.01 24.66
CA TYR A 59 11.34 -3.46 24.53
C TYR A 59 10.76 -3.90 23.18
N LEU A 60 9.69 -3.25 22.71
CA LEU A 60 9.09 -3.55 21.41
C LEU A 60 10.03 -3.21 20.25
N THR A 61 10.73 -2.07 20.30
CA THR A 61 11.68 -1.66 19.23
C THR A 61 12.85 -2.62 19.06
N LEU A 62 13.22 -3.36 20.11
CA LEU A 62 14.29 -4.37 20.08
C LEU A 62 13.83 -5.71 19.46
N LEU A 63 12.54 -5.88 19.17
CA LEU A 63 12.04 -7.05 18.48
C LEU A 63 12.37 -6.94 16.99
N PRO A 64 12.91 -8.01 16.37
CA PRO A 64 13.20 -8.00 14.93
C PRO A 64 12.00 -7.59 14.06
N ILE A 65 10.79 -7.99 14.44
CA ILE A 65 9.57 -7.65 13.69
C ILE A 65 9.26 -6.15 13.71
N VAL A 66 9.72 -5.40 14.71
CA VAL A 66 9.55 -3.93 14.81
C VAL A 66 10.79 -3.21 14.27
N SER A 67 12.00 -3.67 14.61
CA SER A 67 13.24 -3.03 14.18
C SER A 67 13.40 -3.04 12.65
N ARG A 68 12.81 -4.01 11.94
CA ARG A 68 12.79 -4.02 10.46
C ARG A 68 12.16 -2.77 9.84
N LEU A 69 11.35 -2.00 10.56
CA LEU A 69 10.81 -0.73 10.05
C LEU A 69 11.91 0.29 9.75
N ALA A 70 13.11 0.13 10.33
CA ALA A 70 14.29 0.95 10.02
C ALA A 70 14.92 0.58 8.66
N GLU A 71 14.50 -0.53 8.06
CA GLU A 71 14.98 -1.01 6.76
C GLU A 71 13.96 -0.77 5.64
N ILE A 72 12.77 -0.23 5.97
CA ILE A 72 11.72 0.10 5.00
C ILE A 72 11.68 1.60 4.76
N LYS A 73 11.90 2.00 3.51
CA LYS A 73 11.83 3.41 3.11
C LYS A 73 10.39 3.91 3.10
N GLN A 74 10.15 5.08 3.72
CA GLN A 74 8.83 5.71 3.75
C GLN A 74 8.28 5.92 2.33
N LEU A 75 9.14 6.44 1.45
CA LEU A 75 8.81 6.81 0.08
C LEU A 75 9.20 5.74 -0.95
N ALA A 76 9.46 4.49 -0.54
CA ALA A 76 9.88 3.39 -1.43
C ALA A 76 10.93 3.88 -2.45
N TYR A 77 10.76 3.60 -3.75
CA TYR A 77 11.71 3.95 -4.81
C TYR A 77 11.75 5.45 -5.19
N THR A 78 10.88 6.31 -4.64
CA THR A 78 10.93 7.76 -4.88
C THR A 78 12.27 8.38 -4.45
N TYR A 79 13.02 7.75 -3.54
CA TYR A 79 14.36 8.20 -3.16
C TYR A 79 15.36 8.27 -4.33
N HIS A 80 15.12 7.56 -5.44
CA HIS A 80 15.94 7.69 -6.65
C HIS A 80 15.76 9.04 -7.36
N LEU A 81 14.58 9.67 -7.25
CA LEU A 81 14.32 11.03 -7.72
C LEU A 81 14.67 12.07 -6.66
N ILE A 82 14.38 11.77 -5.39
CA ILE A 82 14.57 12.68 -4.26
C ILE A 82 15.50 12.00 -3.24
N PRO A 83 16.83 12.14 -3.36
CA PRO A 83 17.78 11.42 -2.50
C PRO A 83 17.59 11.65 -0.99
N GLY A 84 17.07 12.80 -0.59
CA GLY A 84 16.75 13.10 0.82
C GLY A 84 15.56 12.31 1.37
N GLY A 85 14.67 11.82 0.52
CA GLY A 85 13.51 10.98 0.85
C GLY A 85 13.86 9.53 1.22
N ALA A 86 14.99 9.33 1.88
CA ALA A 86 15.51 8.01 2.28
C ALA A 86 15.18 7.66 3.74
N HIS A 87 14.34 8.47 4.40
CA HIS A 87 13.81 8.23 5.73
C HIS A 87 12.94 6.97 5.78
N THR A 88 12.76 6.44 6.98
CA THR A 88 12.25 5.08 7.20
C THR A 88 10.90 5.09 7.91
N ARG A 89 10.20 3.95 7.87
CA ARG A 89 8.95 3.76 8.60
C ARG A 89 9.17 3.81 10.12
N TYR A 90 10.33 3.37 10.61
CA TYR A 90 10.64 3.39 12.05
C TYR A 90 10.60 4.80 12.65
N GLU A 91 11.33 5.75 12.05
CA GLU A 91 11.36 7.13 12.56
C GLU A 91 10.00 7.82 12.45
N HIS A 92 9.19 7.45 11.46
CA HIS A 92 7.80 7.87 11.33
C HIS A 92 6.95 7.30 12.48
N SER A 93 6.96 5.99 12.73
CA SER A 93 6.23 5.37 13.84
C SER A 93 6.62 5.95 15.21
N MET A 94 7.91 6.22 15.44
CA MET A 94 8.39 6.88 16.67
C MET A 94 7.90 8.33 16.78
N GLY A 95 7.83 9.05 15.66
CA GLY A 95 7.26 10.39 15.59
C GLY A 95 5.75 10.41 15.88
N VAL A 96 4.99 9.50 15.26
CA VAL A 96 3.56 9.32 15.51
C VAL A 96 3.30 9.00 16.98
N MET A 97 4.09 8.11 17.58
CA MET A 97 4.00 7.79 19.01
C MET A 97 4.17 9.04 19.90
N LEU A 98 5.21 9.85 19.66
CA LEU A 98 5.42 11.09 20.41
C LEU A 98 4.25 12.07 20.23
N ARG A 99 3.75 12.19 19.01
CA ARG A 99 2.62 13.08 18.70
C ARG A 99 1.36 12.61 19.41
N CYS A 100 1.04 11.33 19.35
CA CYS A 100 -0.06 10.71 20.08
C CYS A 100 0.01 11.01 21.58
N GLU A 101 1.18 10.88 22.21
CA GLU A 101 1.39 11.23 23.62
C GLU A 101 1.02 12.70 23.89
N ARG A 102 1.60 13.64 23.14
CA ARG A 102 1.33 15.09 23.31
C ARG A 102 -0.14 15.44 23.07
N LEU A 103 -0.78 14.78 22.11
CA LEU A 103 -2.19 14.97 21.79
C LEU A 103 -3.09 14.43 22.89
N LEU A 104 -2.75 13.26 23.44
CA LEU A 104 -3.51 12.64 24.52
C LEU A 104 -3.42 13.46 25.82
N ASP A 105 -2.25 14.03 26.13
CA ASP A 105 -2.09 14.96 27.26
C ASP A 105 -3.00 16.19 27.13
N LYS A 106 -3.14 16.74 25.92
CA LYS A 106 -4.07 17.85 25.62
C LYS A 106 -5.53 17.40 25.76
N LEU A 107 -5.88 16.24 25.20
CA LEU A 107 -7.23 15.68 25.24
C LEU A 107 -7.69 15.32 26.65
N SER A 108 -6.78 14.86 27.53
CA SER A 108 -7.12 14.53 28.92
C SER A 108 -7.80 15.69 29.65
N LYS A 109 -7.34 16.93 29.43
CA LYS A 109 -7.92 18.15 30.00
C LYS A 109 -9.32 18.40 29.47
N ILE A 110 -9.51 18.27 28.15
CA ILE A 110 -10.78 18.47 27.47
C ILE A 110 -11.81 17.44 27.94
N VAL A 111 -11.42 16.17 28.04
CA VAL A 111 -12.28 15.08 28.55
C VAL A 111 -12.67 15.34 30.00
N ASN A 112 -11.72 15.71 30.85
CA ASN A 112 -12.00 16.05 32.25
C ASN A 112 -12.96 17.26 32.40
N GLU A 113 -13.04 18.14 31.42
CA GLU A 113 -13.94 19.30 31.44
C GLU A 113 -15.32 18.98 30.85
N LYS A 114 -15.36 18.41 29.65
CA LYS A 114 -16.58 18.22 28.85
C LYS A 114 -17.27 16.88 29.09
N CYS A 115 -16.55 15.89 29.60
CA CYS A 115 -17.03 14.51 29.75
C CYS A 115 -17.12 14.06 31.21
N LYS A 116 -17.25 14.98 32.17
CA LYS A 116 -17.32 14.71 33.62
C LYS A 116 -18.36 13.67 34.03
N ASN A 117 -19.45 13.56 33.27
CA ASN A 117 -20.56 12.65 33.54
C ASN A 117 -20.47 11.33 32.76
N SER A 118 -19.43 11.12 31.95
CA SER A 118 -19.20 9.86 31.26
C SER A 118 -18.22 8.97 32.05
N ALA A 119 -18.18 7.69 31.70
CA ALA A 119 -17.18 6.76 32.23
C ALA A 119 -15.79 6.94 31.59
N LEU A 120 -15.65 7.88 30.65
CA LEU A 120 -14.41 8.12 29.92
C LEU A 120 -13.39 8.81 30.83
N LYS A 121 -12.23 8.18 30.96
CA LYS A 121 -11.04 8.77 31.55
C LYS A 121 -9.87 8.47 30.62
N ILE A 122 -8.97 9.43 30.54
CA ILE A 122 -7.69 9.30 29.87
C ILE A 122 -6.65 9.35 30.98
N ASP A 123 -6.06 8.20 31.28
CA ASP A 123 -4.96 8.05 32.22
C ASP A 123 -3.74 7.42 31.56
N ASN A 124 -2.83 6.92 32.38
CA ASN A 124 -1.57 6.33 31.91
C ASN A 124 -1.81 5.03 31.10
N ASP A 125 -2.88 4.28 31.37
CA ASP A 125 -3.19 3.04 30.65
C ASP A 125 -3.58 3.34 29.20
N GLU A 126 -4.43 4.34 28.95
CA GLU A 126 -4.75 4.77 27.58
C GLU A 126 -3.52 5.30 26.85
N LYS A 127 -2.62 6.00 27.56
CA LYS A 127 -1.35 6.48 27.01
C LYS A 127 -0.45 5.32 26.57
N ILE A 128 -0.27 4.30 27.40
CA ILE A 128 0.51 3.10 27.05
C ILE A 128 -0.10 2.42 25.82
N VAL A 129 -1.41 2.18 25.82
CA VAL A 129 -2.11 1.52 24.71
C VAL A 129 -1.94 2.31 23.41
N LEU A 130 -2.14 3.63 23.45
CA LEU A 130 -2.02 4.48 22.27
C LEU A 130 -0.58 4.56 21.76
N GLN A 131 0.43 4.64 22.64
CA GLN A 131 1.83 4.64 22.22
C GLN A 131 2.23 3.31 21.57
N ILE A 132 1.76 2.17 22.10
CA ILE A 132 2.00 0.87 21.47
C ILE A 132 1.29 0.79 20.11
N ALA A 133 0.03 1.22 20.03
CA ALA A 133 -0.70 1.24 18.76
C ALA A 133 -0.02 2.15 17.73
N ALA A 134 0.44 3.33 18.14
CA ALA A 134 1.16 4.27 17.30
C ALA A 134 2.53 3.73 16.83
N LEU A 135 3.28 3.02 17.68
CA LEU A 135 4.51 2.35 17.27
C LEU A 135 4.25 1.27 16.21
N LEU A 136 3.13 0.54 16.35
CA LEU A 136 2.82 -0.64 15.55
C LEU A 136 1.91 -0.36 14.35
N HIS A 137 1.40 0.86 14.14
CA HIS A 137 0.44 1.12 13.07
C HIS A 137 0.97 0.77 11.68
N ASP A 138 2.27 1.00 11.45
CA ASP A 138 2.98 0.70 10.21
C ASP A 138 3.67 -0.69 10.22
N ILE A 139 3.46 -1.52 11.24
CA ILE A 139 4.13 -2.83 11.39
C ILE A 139 3.82 -3.82 10.25
N GLY A 140 2.76 -3.57 9.49
CA GLY A 140 2.37 -4.39 8.35
C GLY A 140 2.92 -3.90 7.02
N HIS A 141 3.55 -2.71 6.96
CA HIS A 141 4.14 -2.22 5.72
C HIS A 141 5.20 -3.20 5.22
N SER A 142 4.99 -3.64 3.98
CA SER A 142 5.95 -4.44 3.23
C SER A 142 6.99 -3.55 2.57
N SER A 143 8.11 -4.16 2.17
CA SER A 143 9.05 -3.50 1.27
C SER A 143 8.39 -3.05 -0.02
N TRP A 144 8.98 -2.05 -0.68
CA TRP A 144 8.43 -1.36 -1.85
C TRP A 144 7.15 -0.55 -1.58
N GLY A 145 6.70 -0.50 -0.32
CA GLY A 145 5.64 0.40 0.16
C GLY A 145 4.32 0.19 -0.58
N HIS A 146 3.69 1.31 -0.96
CA HIS A 146 2.36 1.31 -1.59
C HIS A 146 2.32 0.63 -2.97
N ALA A 147 3.44 0.24 -3.58
CA ALA A 147 3.40 -0.57 -4.81
C ALA A 147 2.62 -1.89 -4.58
N LEU A 148 2.68 -2.46 -3.39
CA LEU A 148 2.02 -3.73 -3.08
C LEU A 148 0.53 -3.56 -2.71
N ASP A 149 0.01 -2.34 -2.54
CA ASP A 149 -1.42 -2.15 -2.33
C ASP A 149 -2.24 -2.66 -3.53
N GLY A 150 -1.65 -2.60 -4.74
CA GLY A 150 -2.23 -3.15 -5.96
C GLY A 150 -2.34 -4.68 -5.96
N ILE A 151 -1.81 -5.42 -4.98
CA ILE A 151 -1.99 -6.88 -4.90
C ILE A 151 -2.75 -7.30 -3.64
N THR A 152 -3.39 -6.36 -2.95
CA THR A 152 -4.12 -6.62 -1.71
C THR A 152 -5.15 -7.73 -1.90
N GLY A 153 -5.98 -7.64 -2.93
CA GLY A 153 -7.01 -8.64 -3.23
C GLY A 153 -6.42 -10.03 -3.49
N HIS A 154 -5.32 -10.08 -4.25
CA HIS A 154 -4.61 -11.33 -4.54
C HIS A 154 -4.10 -11.99 -3.26
N VAL A 155 -3.36 -11.26 -2.42
CA VAL A 155 -2.80 -11.80 -1.17
C VAL A 155 -3.94 -12.24 -0.24
N VAL A 156 -4.95 -11.40 -0.07
CA VAL A 156 -6.10 -11.68 0.79
C VAL A 156 -6.82 -12.96 0.34
N ASP A 157 -7.02 -13.15 -0.96
CA ASP A 157 -7.64 -14.36 -1.51
C ASP A 157 -6.82 -15.63 -1.23
N LEU A 158 -5.49 -15.56 -1.37
CA LEU A 158 -4.60 -16.69 -1.08
C LEU A 158 -4.56 -17.06 0.41
N LEU A 159 -4.77 -16.08 1.30
CA LEU A 159 -4.78 -16.30 2.74
C LEU A 159 -6.13 -16.82 3.26
N ARG A 160 -7.17 -16.81 2.43
CA ARG A 160 -8.55 -17.11 2.83
C ARG A 160 -8.76 -18.47 3.45
N GLU A 161 -8.04 -19.49 2.98
CA GLU A 161 -8.17 -20.85 3.49
C GLU A 161 -7.54 -21.05 4.88
N THR A 162 -6.62 -20.18 5.28
CA THR A 162 -5.85 -20.31 6.53
C THR A 162 -6.38 -19.41 7.64
N LEU A 163 -6.96 -18.27 7.27
CA LEU A 163 -7.33 -17.22 8.19
C LEU A 163 -8.85 -17.18 8.36
N ASP A 164 -9.33 -17.04 9.59
CA ASP A 164 -10.78 -16.90 9.86
C ASP A 164 -11.37 -15.75 9.04
N ASN A 165 -12.68 -15.81 8.74
CA ASN A 165 -13.48 -14.80 8.01
C ASN A 165 -13.28 -13.35 8.46
N TYR A 166 -12.68 -13.22 9.61
CA TYR A 166 -12.32 -11.99 10.21
C TYR A 166 -11.36 -11.12 9.35
N LEU A 167 -10.42 -11.67 8.61
CA LEU A 167 -9.37 -10.86 7.97
C LEU A 167 -9.73 -10.17 6.64
N PHE A 168 -10.99 -10.23 6.16
CA PHE A 168 -11.31 -9.99 4.73
C PHE A 168 -11.99 -8.66 4.36
N SER A 169 -12.07 -7.70 5.29
CA SER A 169 -12.45 -6.31 4.94
C SER A 169 -11.31 -5.30 4.64
N PRO A 170 -9.98 -5.62 4.68
CA PRO A 170 -8.96 -4.59 4.49
C PRO A 170 -8.69 -4.28 3.01
N ARG A 171 -8.91 -3.02 2.64
CA ARG A 171 -8.59 -2.44 1.32
C ARG A 171 -7.10 -2.07 1.15
N LYS A 172 -6.28 -2.28 2.18
CA LYS A 172 -4.87 -1.91 2.24
C LYS A 172 -4.06 -3.11 2.75
N LEU A 173 -3.00 -3.49 2.05
CA LEU A 173 -2.24 -4.70 2.35
C LEU A 173 -1.52 -4.62 3.69
N ASP A 174 -0.95 -3.45 4.00
CA ASP A 174 -0.28 -3.16 5.28
C ASP A 174 -1.18 -3.47 6.48
N THR A 175 -2.44 -3.05 6.44
CA THR A 175 -3.41 -3.32 7.51
C THR A 175 -3.69 -4.82 7.64
N THR A 176 -3.82 -5.55 6.51
CA THR A 176 -3.97 -7.01 6.50
C THR A 176 -2.79 -7.71 7.18
N VAL A 177 -1.57 -7.31 6.83
CA VAL A 177 -0.34 -7.87 7.40
C VAL A 177 -0.22 -7.52 8.87
N ALA A 178 -0.51 -6.28 9.27
CA ALA A 178 -0.51 -5.86 10.67
C ALA A 178 -1.51 -6.70 11.51
N LEU A 179 -2.72 -6.92 10.99
CA LEU A 179 -3.72 -7.74 11.64
C LEU A 179 -3.26 -9.20 11.78
N TYR A 180 -2.67 -9.77 10.73
CA TYR A 180 -2.07 -11.10 10.80
C TYR A 180 -1.01 -11.18 11.90
N LEU A 181 -0.11 -10.19 11.98
CA LEU A 181 0.93 -10.15 12.99
C LEU A 181 0.36 -10.03 14.42
N LEU A 182 -0.62 -9.15 14.63
CA LEU A 182 -1.22 -8.94 15.96
C LEU A 182 -2.00 -10.15 16.48
N LEU A 183 -2.53 -10.98 15.58
CA LEU A 183 -3.37 -12.12 15.94
C LEU A 183 -2.64 -13.46 15.96
N TYR A 184 -1.66 -13.67 15.05
CA TYR A 184 -1.08 -15.00 14.82
C TYR A 184 0.43 -15.07 15.00
N ASN A 185 1.14 -13.93 15.10
CA ASN A 185 2.59 -13.94 15.28
C ASN A 185 2.97 -14.21 16.74
N GLU A 186 3.80 -15.23 16.98
CA GLU A 186 4.23 -15.62 18.32
C GLU A 186 5.05 -14.52 19.00
N GLN A 187 5.97 -13.88 18.25
CA GLN A 187 6.88 -12.88 18.79
C GLN A 187 6.11 -11.68 19.34
N LEU A 188 5.20 -11.12 18.54
CA LEU A 188 4.39 -9.98 18.90
C LEU A 188 3.37 -10.32 19.99
N THR A 189 2.72 -11.49 19.90
CA THR A 189 1.78 -11.95 20.93
C THR A 189 2.43 -12.01 22.31
N LYS A 190 3.60 -12.63 22.41
CA LYS A 190 4.34 -12.76 23.68
C LYS A 190 4.87 -11.43 24.19
N ALA A 191 5.32 -10.57 23.27
CA ALA A 191 5.77 -9.23 23.64
C ALA A 191 4.63 -8.37 24.20
N LEU A 192 3.46 -8.37 23.55
CA LEU A 192 2.29 -7.64 24.03
C LEU A 192 1.74 -8.21 25.35
N GLN A 193 1.80 -9.53 25.57
CA GLN A 193 1.51 -10.14 26.87
C GLN A 193 2.47 -9.66 27.99
N THR A 194 3.68 -9.28 27.63
CA THR A 194 4.64 -8.72 28.58
C THR A 194 4.33 -7.25 28.86
N CYS A 195 4.11 -6.45 27.80
CA CYS A 195 3.74 -5.04 27.93
C CYS A 195 2.40 -4.83 28.62
N SER A 196 1.45 -5.77 28.52
CA SER A 196 0.14 -5.65 29.17
C SER A 196 0.21 -5.61 30.70
N LYS A 197 1.34 -6.04 31.30
CA LYS A 197 1.59 -5.94 32.75
C LYS A 197 1.78 -4.50 33.24
N GLU A 198 2.12 -3.59 32.32
CA GLU A 198 2.23 -2.14 32.62
C GLU A 198 0.86 -1.46 32.68
N ILE A 199 -0.20 -2.13 32.23
CA ILE A 199 -1.56 -1.61 32.15
C ILE A 199 -2.40 -2.16 33.31
N LYS A 200 -2.96 -1.27 34.14
CA LYS A 200 -3.73 -1.66 35.33
C LYS A 200 -5.17 -2.05 34.99
N ALA A 201 -5.77 -1.37 34.02
CA ALA A 201 -7.13 -1.61 33.58
C ALA A 201 -7.26 -2.96 32.88
N GLU A 202 -7.93 -3.91 33.53
CA GLU A 202 -8.13 -5.27 33.00
C GLU A 202 -8.81 -5.28 31.63
N ALA A 203 -9.76 -4.37 31.39
CA ALA A 203 -10.46 -4.24 30.10
C ALA A 203 -9.50 -3.93 28.93
N LEU A 204 -8.40 -3.21 29.18
CA LEU A 204 -7.38 -2.90 28.18
C LEU A 204 -6.29 -3.98 28.12
N SER A 205 -5.85 -4.51 29.27
CA SER A 205 -4.71 -5.42 29.35
C SER A 205 -5.02 -6.85 28.90
N LYS A 206 -6.24 -7.35 29.19
CA LYS A 206 -6.64 -8.74 28.92
C LYS A 206 -6.60 -9.11 27.43
N HIS A 207 -6.96 -8.16 26.57
CA HIS A 207 -7.04 -8.34 25.12
C HIS A 207 -6.21 -7.30 24.36
N LEU A 208 -5.05 -6.91 24.90
CA LEU A 208 -4.23 -5.80 24.39
C LEU A 208 -3.96 -5.89 22.88
N ASN A 209 -3.64 -7.07 22.35
CA ASN A 209 -3.39 -7.26 20.91
C ASN A 209 -4.63 -6.97 20.05
N LYS A 210 -5.83 -7.39 20.49
CA LYS A 210 -7.09 -7.10 19.81
C LYS A 210 -7.49 -5.63 19.92
N VAL A 211 -7.24 -5.00 21.07
CA VAL A 211 -7.45 -3.56 21.27
C VAL A 211 -6.57 -2.76 20.31
N ILE A 212 -5.28 -3.07 20.22
CA ILE A 212 -4.35 -2.44 19.27
C ILE A 212 -4.79 -2.69 17.82
N ALA A 213 -5.15 -3.93 17.48
CA ALA A 213 -5.64 -4.26 16.15
C ALA A 213 -6.88 -3.44 15.78
N GLN A 214 -7.84 -3.29 16.70
CA GLN A 214 -9.04 -2.48 16.48
C GLN A 214 -8.71 -0.99 16.29
N ILE A 215 -7.71 -0.47 17.02
CA ILE A 215 -7.27 0.93 16.88
C ILE A 215 -6.65 1.17 15.49
N ILE A 216 -5.81 0.24 15.02
CA ILE A 216 -5.14 0.32 13.71
C ILE A 216 -6.13 0.12 12.55
N MET A 217 -7.15 -0.73 12.72
CA MET A 217 -8.21 -0.96 11.73
C MET A 217 -9.26 0.17 11.75
N GLU A 218 -8.81 1.41 11.57
CA GLU A 218 -9.60 2.62 11.76
C GLU A 218 -10.85 2.74 10.86
N GLU A 219 -10.81 2.14 9.67
CA GLU A 219 -11.90 2.23 8.68
C GLU A 219 -12.99 1.17 8.91
N GLU A 220 -12.75 0.19 9.79
CA GLU A 220 -13.58 -1.00 9.95
C GLU A 220 -14.57 -0.88 11.13
N PRO A 221 -15.72 -1.59 11.07
CA PRO A 221 -16.58 -1.74 12.25
C PRO A 221 -15.86 -2.50 13.38
N PRO A 222 -16.41 -2.49 14.61
CA PRO A 222 -15.94 -3.36 15.68
C PRO A 222 -15.82 -4.79 15.19
N PHE A 223 -14.61 -5.28 15.33
CA PHE A 223 -14.09 -6.41 14.60
C PHE A 223 -14.08 -7.67 15.47
N PHE A 224 -13.85 -7.46 16.77
CA PHE A 224 -13.77 -8.50 17.78
C PHE A 224 -14.99 -8.44 18.69
N SER A 225 -15.81 -9.50 18.66
CA SER A 225 -17.03 -9.60 19.46
C SER A 225 -16.76 -9.49 20.96
N GLU A 226 -15.58 -9.92 21.42
CA GLU A 226 -15.22 -9.83 22.83
C GLU A 226 -15.01 -8.38 23.31
N LEU A 227 -14.60 -7.48 22.42
CA LEU A 227 -14.45 -6.05 22.74
C LEU A 227 -15.81 -5.33 22.72
N GLU A 228 -16.69 -5.71 21.79
CA GLU A 228 -17.99 -5.06 21.59
C GLU A 228 -18.92 -5.18 22.81
N THR A 229 -18.77 -6.25 23.60
CA THR A 229 -19.57 -6.45 24.82
C THR A 229 -19.33 -5.38 25.90
N ASP A 230 -18.17 -4.69 25.88
CA ASP A 230 -17.85 -3.59 26.78
C ASP A 230 -17.96 -2.23 26.07
N LYS A 231 -19.10 -1.57 26.26
CA LYS A 231 -19.36 -0.24 25.68
C LYS A 231 -18.36 0.83 26.12
N ASN A 232 -17.87 0.78 27.35
CA ASN A 232 -16.92 1.78 27.85
C ASN A 232 -15.54 1.59 27.21
N LEU A 233 -15.12 0.34 27.04
CA LEU A 233 -13.91 0.02 26.30
C LEU A 233 -14.01 0.50 24.84
N MET A 234 -15.14 0.26 24.17
CA MET A 234 -15.31 0.71 22.79
C MET A 234 -15.29 2.23 22.64
N ILE A 235 -15.87 2.99 23.57
CA ILE A 235 -15.76 4.46 23.58
C ILE A 235 -14.29 4.89 23.66
N LYS A 236 -13.48 4.23 24.51
CA LYS A 236 -12.04 4.50 24.60
C LYS A 236 -11.33 4.14 23.29
N VAL A 237 -11.61 2.98 22.73
CA VAL A 237 -11.02 2.53 21.45
C VAL A 237 -11.31 3.53 20.34
N HIS A 238 -12.56 3.95 20.17
CA HIS A 238 -12.94 4.95 19.17
C HIS A 238 -12.20 6.27 19.37
N LEU A 239 -12.10 6.74 20.61
CA LEU A 239 -11.36 7.96 20.91
C LEU A 239 -9.89 7.83 20.53
N LEU A 240 -9.23 6.74 20.94
CA LEU A 240 -7.83 6.47 20.62
C LEU A 240 -7.61 6.33 19.10
N THR A 241 -8.52 5.70 18.38
CA THR A 241 -8.50 5.62 16.90
C THR A 241 -8.55 7.02 16.29
N THR A 242 -9.37 7.94 16.80
CA THR A 242 -9.41 9.32 16.26
C THR A 242 -8.15 10.14 16.58
N VAL A 243 -7.38 9.76 17.61
CA VAL A 243 -6.08 10.38 17.88
C VAL A 243 -5.02 9.85 16.92
N LEU A 244 -4.93 8.53 16.76
CA LEU A 244 -3.95 7.91 15.87
C LEU A 244 -4.24 8.24 14.40
N GLY A 245 -5.49 8.12 13.99
CA GLY A 245 -5.92 8.22 12.60
C GLY A 245 -7.34 8.74 12.42
N SER A 246 -8.18 8.12 11.59
CA SER A 246 -9.51 8.60 11.20
C SER A 246 -10.57 7.50 11.25
N TYR A 247 -11.30 7.43 12.36
CA TYR A 247 -12.35 6.44 12.57
C TYR A 247 -13.45 6.52 11.50
N ARG A 248 -13.51 5.49 10.64
CA ARG A 248 -14.52 5.30 9.58
C ARG A 248 -14.74 6.54 8.70
N GLY A 249 -13.66 7.27 8.42
CA GLY A 249 -13.71 8.48 7.61
C GLY A 249 -14.44 9.67 8.24
N ARG A 250 -14.79 9.63 9.54
CA ARG A 250 -15.43 10.75 10.27
C ARG A 250 -14.50 11.94 10.51
N GLY A 251 -13.26 11.87 10.05
CA GLY A 251 -12.18 12.76 10.47
C GLY A 251 -11.58 12.32 11.81
N GLY A 252 -10.61 13.09 12.29
CA GLY A 252 -9.89 12.81 13.52
C GLY A 252 -8.83 13.87 13.75
N VAL A 253 -8.09 13.73 14.85
CA VAL A 253 -6.84 14.47 15.01
C VAL A 253 -5.77 13.90 14.08
N ASN A 254 -5.75 12.57 13.90
CA ASN A 254 -4.91 11.85 12.94
C ASN A 254 -3.41 12.17 13.07
N ALA A 255 -2.80 11.66 14.14
CA ALA A 255 -1.39 11.81 14.43
C ALA A 255 -0.47 11.25 13.35
N ASP A 256 -0.85 10.15 12.69
CA ASP A 256 -0.18 9.58 11.52
C ASP A 256 -0.04 10.65 10.42
N ARG A 257 -1.17 11.20 9.97
CA ARG A 257 -1.22 12.23 8.92
C ARG A 257 -0.36 13.42 9.23
N LEU A 258 -0.47 13.89 10.46
CA LEU A 258 0.24 15.07 10.90
C LEU A 258 1.76 14.85 10.99
N ASP A 259 2.26 13.62 11.20
CA ASP A 259 3.70 13.29 11.17
C ASP A 259 4.22 13.15 9.75
N TRP A 260 3.63 12.26 8.93
CA TRP A 260 4.20 11.98 7.60
C TRP A 260 4.23 13.24 6.74
N PHE A 261 3.21 14.10 6.85
CA PHE A 261 3.13 15.34 6.09
C PHE A 261 4.35 16.25 6.36
N ILE A 262 4.69 16.48 7.63
CA ILE A 262 5.82 17.35 7.99
C ILE A 262 7.17 16.66 7.73
N ARG A 263 7.21 15.34 7.90
CA ARG A 263 8.43 14.54 7.73
C ARG A 263 8.84 14.45 6.29
N ASP A 264 7.90 14.14 5.40
CA ASP A 264 8.17 14.02 3.98
C ASP A 264 8.55 15.38 3.40
N ALA A 265 7.83 16.42 3.80
CA ALA A 265 8.16 17.80 3.46
C ALA A 265 9.61 18.17 3.82
N HIS A 266 10.03 17.84 5.04
CA HIS A 266 11.39 18.09 5.53
C HIS A 266 12.43 17.31 4.72
N HIS A 267 12.27 16.00 4.60
CA HIS A 267 13.25 15.12 3.95
C HIS A 267 13.35 15.33 2.43
N THR A 268 12.26 15.72 1.78
CA THR A 268 12.24 16.00 0.34
C THR A 268 12.61 17.43 -0.01
N ASN A 269 12.80 18.29 0.99
CA ASN A 269 13.05 19.73 0.83
C ASN A 269 11.99 20.39 -0.08
N LEU A 270 10.72 20.03 0.13
CA LEU A 270 9.61 20.40 -0.75
C LEU A 270 9.48 21.91 -0.97
N LYS A 271 9.88 22.72 0.03
CA LYS A 271 9.87 24.18 -0.03
C LYS A 271 10.55 24.78 -1.26
N VAL A 272 11.56 24.12 -1.82
CA VAL A 272 12.28 24.61 -3.00
C VAL A 272 11.41 24.55 -4.26
N LYS A 273 10.35 23.73 -4.25
CA LYS A 273 9.36 23.65 -5.34
C LYS A 273 8.22 24.67 -5.21
N LEU A 274 8.13 25.40 -4.09
CA LEU A 274 7.07 26.38 -3.84
C LEU A 274 7.53 27.79 -4.24
N ASP A 275 6.59 28.64 -4.65
CA ASP A 275 6.87 30.07 -4.78
C ASP A 275 7.16 30.70 -3.40
N PRO A 276 7.86 31.85 -3.32
CA PRO A 276 8.31 32.41 -2.04
C PRO A 276 7.19 32.69 -1.03
N SER A 277 5.99 33.07 -1.48
CA SER A 277 4.86 33.35 -0.58
C SER A 277 4.33 32.07 0.05
N ASN A 278 4.16 31.02 -0.76
CA ASN A 278 3.71 29.72 -0.28
C ASN A 278 4.79 28.99 0.53
N ALA A 279 6.07 29.17 0.21
CA ALA A 279 7.19 28.62 0.98
C ALA A 279 7.21 29.14 2.43
N GLN A 280 6.97 30.44 2.63
CA GLN A 280 6.93 31.01 3.98
C GLN A 280 5.73 30.48 4.78
N LYS A 281 4.53 30.48 4.18
CA LYS A 281 3.32 29.91 4.81
C LYS A 281 3.51 28.45 5.19
N PHE A 282 4.19 27.69 4.34
CA PHE A 282 4.50 26.30 4.57
C PHE A 282 5.41 26.11 5.79
N GLU A 283 6.52 26.85 5.88
CA GLU A 283 7.43 26.81 7.02
C GLU A 283 6.75 27.20 8.34
N ASP A 284 5.91 28.25 8.32
CA ASP A 284 5.16 28.67 9.50
C ASP A 284 4.16 27.59 9.95
N PHE A 285 3.49 26.93 8.99
CA PHE A 285 2.61 25.78 9.27
C PHE A 285 3.38 24.60 9.86
N LEU A 286 4.53 24.22 9.28
CA LEU A 286 5.35 23.12 9.77
C LEU A 286 5.76 23.34 11.23
N ARG A 287 6.25 24.53 11.57
CA ARG A 287 6.65 24.88 12.95
C ARG A 287 5.48 24.77 13.93
N SER A 288 4.33 25.36 13.58
CA SER A 288 3.12 25.28 14.41
C SER A 288 2.65 23.84 14.61
N ASN A 289 2.72 23.02 13.55
CA ASN A 289 2.25 21.65 13.54
C ASN A 289 3.16 20.69 14.33
N ILE A 290 4.48 20.91 14.33
CA ILE A 290 5.45 20.14 15.15
C ILE A 290 5.09 20.23 16.65
N GLU A 291 4.60 21.38 17.10
CA GLU A 291 4.21 21.65 18.49
C GLU A 291 2.73 21.29 18.80
N ASN A 292 2.01 20.71 17.84
CA ASN A 292 0.56 20.47 17.91
C ASN A 292 -0.24 21.76 18.24
N ASN A 293 0.20 22.92 17.76
CA ASN A 293 -0.40 24.21 18.12
C ASN A 293 -1.68 24.50 17.30
N PHE A 294 -2.72 23.71 17.58
CA PHE A 294 -4.06 23.85 17.01
C PHE A 294 -5.11 23.44 18.03
N ALA A 295 -6.34 23.94 17.86
CA ALA A 295 -7.46 23.62 18.75
C ALA A 295 -8.03 22.21 18.45
N ILE A 296 -8.35 21.47 19.51
CA ILE A 296 -8.96 20.14 19.46
C ILE A 296 -10.27 20.20 20.23
N ASP A 297 -11.28 19.46 19.78
CA ASP A 297 -12.52 19.25 20.51
C ASP A 297 -12.92 17.76 20.50
N ILE A 298 -13.89 17.41 21.33
CA ILE A 298 -14.46 16.06 21.46
C ILE A 298 -15.96 16.09 21.19
N GLU A 299 -16.43 15.20 20.33
CA GLU A 299 -17.83 14.97 20.03
C GLU A 299 -18.34 13.76 20.82
N ASN A 300 -19.49 13.91 21.47
CA ASN A 300 -20.20 12.85 22.20
C ASN A 300 -19.35 12.06 23.23
N CYS A 301 -18.23 12.65 23.67
CA CYS A 301 -17.24 11.99 24.53
C CYS A 301 -16.67 10.69 23.93
N GLU A 302 -16.57 10.62 22.61
CA GLU A 302 -16.18 9.40 21.89
C GLU A 302 -15.23 9.69 20.72
N PHE A 303 -15.36 10.84 20.05
CA PHE A 303 -14.57 11.14 18.86
C PHE A 303 -13.84 12.49 19.02
N ALA A 304 -12.52 12.48 18.91
CA ALA A 304 -11.71 13.70 18.93
C ALA A 304 -11.45 14.22 17.51
N TYR A 305 -11.42 15.54 17.33
CA TYR A 305 -11.16 16.18 16.03
C TYR A 305 -10.49 17.54 16.19
N ILE A 306 -9.79 18.00 15.14
CA ILE A 306 -9.22 19.35 15.09
C ILE A 306 -10.36 20.34 14.83
N SER A 307 -10.64 21.21 15.81
CA SER A 307 -11.71 22.22 15.72
C SER A 307 -11.26 23.53 15.05
N ASP A 308 -9.96 23.69 14.81
CA ASP A 308 -9.38 24.83 14.08
C ASP A 308 -9.62 24.71 12.57
N LYS A 309 -10.61 25.46 12.08
CA LYS A 309 -10.98 25.49 10.64
C LYS A 309 -9.89 26.07 9.75
N ILE A 310 -9.11 27.04 10.25
CA ILE A 310 -8.04 27.68 9.47
C ILE A 310 -6.89 26.68 9.30
N PHE A 311 -6.50 26.01 10.39
CA PHE A 311 -5.51 24.95 10.35
C PHE A 311 -5.91 23.81 9.40
N ASN A 312 -7.14 23.30 9.52
CA ASN A 312 -7.63 22.23 8.64
C ASN A 312 -7.61 22.62 7.16
N LYS A 313 -8.05 23.84 6.84
CA LYS A 313 -8.02 24.32 5.45
C LYS A 313 -6.59 24.42 4.91
N LEU A 314 -5.69 24.97 5.72
CA LEU A 314 -4.27 25.08 5.35
C LEU A 314 -3.59 23.72 5.21
N MET A 315 -3.89 22.77 6.10
CA MET A 315 -3.39 21.40 6.01
C MET A 315 -3.82 20.76 4.69
N GLU A 316 -5.11 20.80 4.32
CA GLU A 316 -5.58 20.20 3.07
C GLU A 316 -4.95 20.89 1.84
N ASP A 317 -4.87 22.22 1.83
CA ASP A 317 -4.27 22.97 0.71
C ASP A 317 -2.78 22.60 0.51
N LEU A 318 -2.02 22.45 1.60
CA LEU A 318 -0.60 22.07 1.51
C LEU A 318 -0.40 20.57 1.25
N ARG A 319 -1.31 19.72 1.76
CA ARG A 319 -1.28 18.28 1.57
C ARG A 319 -1.38 17.92 0.09
N GLU A 320 -2.27 18.57 -0.65
CA GLU A 320 -2.35 18.40 -2.11
C GLU A 320 -1.02 18.70 -2.81
N VAL A 321 -0.29 19.71 -2.35
CA VAL A 321 1.04 20.03 -2.91
C VAL A 321 2.06 18.93 -2.60
N VAL A 322 2.07 18.39 -1.37
CA VAL A 322 2.94 17.27 -0.98
C VAL A 322 2.60 16.03 -1.82
N TYR A 323 1.31 15.68 -1.94
CA TYR A 323 0.88 14.53 -2.73
C TYR A 323 1.32 14.65 -4.19
N THR A 324 0.91 15.73 -4.86
CA THR A 324 1.23 15.96 -6.28
C THR A 324 2.73 16.02 -6.56
N SER A 325 3.55 16.45 -5.59
CA SER A 325 4.99 16.64 -5.77
C SER A 325 5.88 15.47 -5.39
N ILE A 326 5.38 14.51 -4.60
CA ILE A 326 6.16 13.42 -3.98
C ILE A 326 5.53 12.05 -4.25
N TYR A 327 4.22 11.96 -4.07
CA TYR A 327 3.46 10.70 -4.10
C TYR A 327 2.84 10.40 -5.45
N GLU A 328 2.70 11.42 -6.29
CA GLU A 328 2.13 11.31 -7.63
C GLU A 328 3.17 11.62 -8.70
N GLY A 329 2.94 11.07 -9.90
CA GLY A 329 3.82 11.24 -11.05
C GLY A 329 3.84 9.98 -11.91
N ALA A 330 4.10 10.15 -13.21
CA ALA A 330 4.20 9.03 -14.14
C ALA A 330 5.41 8.14 -13.80
N GLU A 331 6.47 8.71 -13.25
CA GLU A 331 7.69 8.03 -12.81
C GLU A 331 7.40 7.07 -11.66
N ARG A 332 6.71 7.58 -10.64
CA ARG A 332 6.30 6.78 -9.49
C ARG A 332 5.32 5.69 -9.91
N ALA A 333 4.31 6.06 -10.69
CA ALA A 333 3.33 5.10 -11.19
C ALA A 333 3.97 3.97 -12.02
N LEU A 334 4.92 4.28 -12.91
CA LEU A 334 5.62 3.26 -13.70
C LEU A 334 6.41 2.29 -12.82
N ILE A 335 7.21 2.82 -11.88
CA ILE A 335 8.04 2.00 -11.00
C ILE A 335 7.16 1.14 -10.09
N ASP A 336 6.11 1.70 -9.53
CA ASP A 336 5.21 0.94 -8.67
C ASP A 336 4.45 -0.12 -9.47
N SER A 337 3.96 0.17 -10.67
CA SER A 337 3.35 -0.84 -11.55
C SER A 337 4.30 -2.02 -11.87
N TRP A 338 5.60 -1.75 -12.01
CA TRP A 338 6.62 -2.78 -12.17
C TRP A 338 6.83 -3.60 -10.89
N LEU A 339 6.96 -2.94 -9.73
CA LEU A 339 7.11 -3.62 -8.44
C LEU A 339 5.86 -4.44 -8.07
N THR A 340 4.65 -3.91 -8.33
CA THR A 340 3.38 -4.62 -8.20
C THR A 340 3.41 -5.93 -9.00
N ARG A 341 3.85 -5.88 -10.26
CA ARG A 341 3.95 -7.07 -11.13
C ARG A 341 4.94 -8.09 -10.59
N LEU A 342 6.12 -7.66 -10.15
CA LEU A 342 7.13 -8.56 -9.60
C LEU A 342 6.64 -9.21 -8.30
N ALA A 343 6.07 -8.42 -7.39
CA ALA A 343 5.51 -8.92 -6.14
C ALA A 343 4.36 -9.92 -6.38
N PHE A 344 3.41 -9.58 -7.26
CA PHE A 344 2.34 -10.48 -7.68
C PHE A 344 2.88 -11.82 -8.16
N THR A 345 3.82 -11.77 -9.12
CA THR A 345 4.36 -12.98 -9.73
C THR A 345 5.13 -13.82 -8.72
N ALA A 346 5.92 -13.19 -7.84
CA ALA A 346 6.66 -13.90 -6.81
C ALA A 346 5.72 -14.59 -5.81
N ILE A 347 4.67 -13.91 -5.35
CA ILE A 347 3.68 -14.46 -4.41
C ILE A 347 2.87 -15.58 -5.06
N ASP A 348 2.44 -15.43 -6.31
CA ASP A 348 1.75 -16.48 -7.06
C ASP A 348 2.65 -17.73 -7.19
N VAL A 349 3.95 -17.56 -7.47
CA VAL A 349 4.92 -18.67 -7.50
C VAL A 349 5.08 -19.32 -6.12
N ILE A 350 5.25 -18.53 -5.05
CA ILE A 350 5.34 -19.05 -3.67
C ILE A 350 4.11 -19.89 -3.35
N TYR A 351 2.92 -19.39 -3.69
CA TYR A 351 1.67 -20.10 -3.45
C TYR A 351 1.59 -21.42 -4.21
N LYS A 352 1.89 -21.43 -5.52
CA LYS A 352 1.87 -22.66 -6.33
C LYS A 352 2.88 -23.71 -5.85
N ILE A 353 4.06 -23.28 -5.40
CA ILE A 353 5.03 -24.17 -4.75
C ILE A 353 4.41 -24.74 -3.48
N GLY A 354 3.84 -23.87 -2.63
CA GLY A 354 3.23 -24.21 -1.36
C GLY A 354 2.11 -25.24 -1.48
N GLU A 355 1.21 -25.11 -2.46
CA GLU A 355 0.14 -26.08 -2.75
C GLU A 355 0.69 -27.48 -3.05
N GLN A 356 1.88 -27.57 -3.65
CA GLN A 356 2.46 -28.85 -4.01
C GLN A 356 3.24 -29.50 -2.89
N ILE A 357 3.87 -28.71 -2.03
CA ILE A 357 4.87 -29.23 -1.08
C ILE A 357 4.53 -29.01 0.39
N SER A 358 3.52 -28.20 0.73
CA SER A 358 3.28 -27.79 2.12
C SER A 358 1.78 -27.68 2.47
N SER A 359 1.48 -27.31 3.73
CA SER A 359 0.12 -27.03 4.19
C SER A 359 -0.24 -25.54 3.98
N PRO A 360 -1.54 -25.17 3.88
CA PRO A 360 -1.97 -23.78 3.75
C PRO A 360 -1.37 -22.82 4.80
N SER A 361 -1.29 -23.27 6.06
CA SER A 361 -0.65 -22.53 7.16
C SER A 361 0.85 -22.28 6.93
N THR A 362 1.55 -23.25 6.36
CA THR A 362 2.98 -23.09 6.03
C THR A 362 3.17 -22.19 4.82
N THR A 363 2.31 -22.30 3.79
CA THR A 363 2.27 -21.37 2.65
C THR A 363 2.02 -19.93 3.09
N THR A 364 1.06 -19.72 4.00
CA THR A 364 0.79 -18.39 4.58
C THR A 364 2.05 -17.81 5.23
N ARG A 365 2.78 -18.62 6.02
CA ARG A 365 4.04 -18.18 6.63
C ARG A 365 5.14 -17.90 5.60
N ALA A 366 5.17 -18.63 4.47
CA ALA A 366 6.11 -18.36 3.38
C ALA A 366 5.83 -17.00 2.72
N ILE A 367 4.55 -16.70 2.45
CA ILE A 367 4.10 -15.41 1.92
C ILE A 367 4.44 -14.28 2.91
N MET A 368 4.16 -14.47 4.19
CA MET A 368 4.52 -13.49 5.23
C MET A 368 6.04 -13.31 5.35
N GLY A 369 6.80 -14.40 5.23
CA GLY A 369 8.25 -14.35 5.17
C GLY A 369 8.77 -13.48 4.03
N PHE A 370 8.14 -13.55 2.86
CA PHE A 370 8.44 -12.68 1.73
C PHE A 370 8.03 -11.22 1.98
N LEU A 371 6.78 -10.98 2.40
CA LEU A 371 6.23 -9.62 2.61
C LEU A 371 6.98 -8.80 3.67
N LEU A 372 7.58 -9.47 4.66
CA LEU A 372 8.28 -8.82 5.79
C LEU A 372 9.79 -8.61 5.57
N MET A 373 10.32 -9.00 4.41
CA MET A 373 11.71 -8.73 4.03
C MET A 373 11.99 -7.24 3.92
N SER A 374 13.24 -6.84 4.12
CA SER A 374 13.74 -5.49 3.77
C SER A 374 13.76 -5.26 2.24
N ASP A 375 13.91 -4.00 1.81
CA ASP A 375 13.87 -3.66 0.37
C ASP A 375 14.93 -4.43 -0.45
N TYR A 376 16.10 -4.66 0.16
CA TYR A 376 17.19 -5.43 -0.43
C TYR A 376 16.90 -6.94 -0.43
N GLU A 377 16.48 -7.51 0.70
CA GLU A 377 16.17 -8.93 0.80
C GLU A 377 15.01 -9.31 -0.14
N MET A 378 13.98 -8.47 -0.25
CA MET A 378 12.85 -8.73 -1.15
C MET A 378 13.30 -8.72 -2.62
N LYS A 379 14.19 -7.80 -3.03
CA LYS A 379 14.79 -7.79 -4.39
C LYS A 379 15.49 -9.12 -4.68
N GLU A 380 16.43 -9.51 -3.81
CA GLU A 380 17.22 -10.74 -3.97
C GLU A 380 16.33 -11.99 -3.96
N CYS A 381 15.34 -12.04 -3.07
CA CYS A 381 14.43 -13.17 -2.98
C CYS A 381 13.52 -13.26 -4.22
N THR A 382 13.01 -12.13 -4.73
CA THR A 382 12.23 -12.10 -5.98
C THR A 382 13.05 -12.60 -7.16
N ASP A 383 14.31 -12.18 -7.31
CA ASP A 383 15.19 -12.71 -8.36
C ASP A 383 15.32 -14.23 -8.26
N LYS A 384 15.65 -14.76 -7.07
CA LYS A 384 15.75 -16.20 -6.85
C LYS A 384 14.45 -16.95 -7.15
N ILE A 385 13.31 -16.46 -6.65
CA ILE A 385 12.00 -17.08 -6.85
C ILE A 385 11.70 -17.18 -8.35
N LEU A 386 11.78 -16.06 -9.06
CA LEU A 386 11.39 -16.00 -10.47
C LEU A 386 12.38 -16.75 -11.38
N THR A 387 13.69 -16.64 -11.11
CA THR A 387 14.72 -17.38 -11.85
C THR A 387 14.56 -18.88 -11.68
N LEU A 388 14.36 -19.36 -10.43
CA LEU A 388 14.16 -20.79 -10.16
C LEU A 388 12.86 -21.31 -10.77
N ALA A 389 11.79 -20.51 -10.71
CA ALA A 389 10.50 -20.81 -11.34
C ALA A 389 10.62 -20.92 -12.87
N LYS A 390 11.28 -19.96 -13.52
CA LYS A 390 11.50 -19.95 -14.98
C LYS A 390 12.27 -21.19 -15.44
N GLN A 391 13.29 -21.62 -14.69
CA GLN A 391 14.07 -22.82 -15.00
C GLN A 391 13.27 -24.12 -14.83
N ASN A 392 12.24 -24.13 -13.97
CA ASN A 392 11.50 -25.32 -13.57
C ASN A 392 9.99 -25.17 -13.79
N ILE A 393 9.60 -24.45 -14.85
CA ILE A 393 8.23 -23.97 -15.06
C ILE A 393 7.19 -25.10 -15.11
N ASN A 394 7.57 -26.25 -15.66
CA ASN A 394 6.72 -27.45 -15.76
C ASN A 394 6.31 -28.00 -14.39
N LEU A 395 7.11 -27.74 -13.37
CA LEU A 395 6.84 -28.20 -12.01
C LEU A 395 5.87 -27.29 -11.26
N LEU A 396 5.48 -26.12 -11.79
CA LEU A 396 4.51 -25.24 -11.13
C LEU A 396 3.05 -25.66 -11.35
N GLY A 397 2.78 -26.53 -12.33
CA GLY A 397 1.42 -27.03 -12.61
C GLY A 397 0.45 -25.96 -13.13
N ALA A 398 0.95 -24.85 -13.68
CA ALA A 398 0.14 -23.73 -14.15
C ALA A 398 -0.12 -23.77 -15.67
N PRO A 399 -1.24 -23.21 -16.15
CA PRO A 399 -1.54 -23.13 -17.59
C PRO A 399 -0.60 -22.17 -18.33
N ALA A 400 -0.57 -22.26 -19.66
CA ALA A 400 0.35 -21.50 -20.52
C ALA A 400 0.34 -19.98 -20.26
N PRO A 401 -0.80 -19.25 -20.18
CA PRO A 401 -0.76 -17.81 -19.94
C PRO A 401 -0.09 -17.43 -18.61
N SER A 402 -0.28 -18.22 -17.55
CA SER A 402 0.35 -18.00 -16.24
C SER A 402 1.84 -18.31 -16.27
N THR A 403 2.24 -19.43 -16.88
CA THR A 403 3.65 -19.82 -17.00
C THR A 403 4.45 -18.89 -17.91
N GLU A 404 3.85 -18.41 -19.01
CA GLU A 404 4.43 -17.38 -19.87
C GLU A 404 4.60 -16.05 -19.12
N PHE A 405 3.61 -15.65 -18.33
CA PHE A 405 3.67 -14.43 -17.53
C PHE A 405 4.78 -14.49 -16.47
N ILE A 406 4.96 -15.64 -15.77
CA ILE A 406 6.07 -15.86 -14.84
C ILE A 406 7.42 -15.71 -15.54
N SER A 407 7.58 -16.39 -16.68
CA SER A 407 8.82 -16.32 -17.47
C SER A 407 9.12 -14.88 -17.94
N ASN A 408 8.08 -14.14 -18.34
CA ASN A 408 8.23 -12.78 -18.87
C ASN A 408 8.44 -11.74 -17.76
N SER A 409 7.87 -11.94 -16.57
CA SER A 409 8.16 -11.10 -15.39
C SER A 409 9.62 -11.21 -14.96
N THR A 410 10.27 -12.35 -15.19
CA THR A 410 11.71 -12.54 -14.88
C THR A 410 12.60 -11.58 -15.70
N ASP A 411 12.19 -11.23 -16.93
CA ASP A 411 12.98 -10.34 -17.79
C ASP A 411 12.98 -8.88 -17.31
N LEU A 412 12.09 -8.54 -16.37
CA LEU A 412 11.98 -7.22 -15.75
C LEU A 412 12.88 -7.05 -14.52
N LEU A 413 13.57 -8.10 -14.07
CA LEU A 413 14.47 -8.01 -12.91
C LEU A 413 15.65 -7.07 -13.17
N CYS A 414 16.10 -6.95 -14.43
CA CYS A 414 17.17 -6.02 -14.81
C CYS A 414 16.82 -4.54 -14.55
N ILE A 415 15.54 -4.21 -14.39
CA ILE A 415 15.09 -2.84 -14.11
C ILE A 415 15.58 -2.36 -12.75
N PHE A 416 15.80 -3.25 -11.77
CA PHE A 416 16.31 -2.87 -10.46
C PHE A 416 17.60 -2.04 -10.55
N ASP A 417 18.50 -2.39 -11.47
CA ASP A 417 19.80 -1.73 -11.62
C ASP A 417 19.71 -0.44 -12.46
N HIS A 418 18.55 -0.19 -13.09
CA HIS A 418 18.29 0.94 -13.98
C HIS A 418 17.13 1.85 -13.53
N ALA A 419 16.50 1.59 -12.38
CA ALA A 419 15.33 2.33 -11.89
C ALA A 419 15.59 3.85 -11.85
N LYS A 420 16.76 4.26 -11.33
CA LYS A 420 17.17 5.69 -11.33
C LYS A 420 17.23 6.29 -12.73
N TYR A 421 17.80 5.57 -13.70
CA TYR A 421 17.88 6.05 -15.08
C TYR A 421 16.48 6.21 -15.71
N ILE A 422 15.59 5.24 -15.49
CA ILE A 422 14.22 5.24 -16.01
C ILE A 422 13.44 6.44 -15.45
N MET A 423 13.45 6.62 -14.13
CA MET A 423 12.72 7.71 -13.49
C MET A 423 13.24 9.08 -13.95
N HIS A 424 14.55 9.30 -13.94
CA HIS A 424 15.13 10.57 -14.40
C HIS A 424 14.89 10.82 -15.89
N SER A 425 14.83 9.77 -16.72
CA SER A 425 14.51 9.91 -18.15
C SER A 425 13.07 10.37 -18.36
N LEU A 426 12.11 9.86 -17.59
CA LEU A 426 10.71 10.31 -17.65
C LEU A 426 10.53 11.75 -17.20
N THR A 427 11.27 12.19 -16.17
CA THR A 427 11.17 13.57 -15.67
C THR A 427 11.84 14.58 -16.62
N SER A 428 12.96 14.19 -17.26
CA SER A 428 13.81 15.13 -18.02
C SER A 428 13.57 15.15 -19.52
N ARG A 429 12.93 14.13 -20.10
CA ARG A 429 12.74 14.01 -21.55
C ARG A 429 11.26 14.17 -21.90
N PRO A 430 10.92 14.99 -22.90
CA PRO A 430 9.55 15.09 -23.37
C PRO A 430 9.11 13.76 -23.98
N LEU A 431 7.90 13.32 -23.66
CA LEU A 431 7.27 12.18 -24.31
C LEU A 431 6.98 12.52 -25.78
N LYS A 432 7.19 11.54 -26.66
CA LYS A 432 6.87 11.67 -28.08
C LYS A 432 5.40 11.33 -28.28
N THR A 433 4.63 12.19 -28.94
CA THR A 433 3.22 11.93 -29.26
C THR A 433 3.07 11.33 -30.65
N LYS A 434 2.21 10.32 -30.76
CA LYS A 434 1.81 9.70 -32.03
C LYS A 434 0.28 9.56 -32.11
N TYR A 435 -0.19 9.29 -33.32
CA TYR A 435 -1.59 9.03 -33.62
C TYR A 435 -1.69 7.64 -34.26
N SER A 436 -2.59 6.80 -33.75
CA SER A 436 -2.97 5.55 -34.41
C SER A 436 -4.18 5.79 -35.30
N PRO A 437 -4.05 5.63 -36.63
CA PRO A 437 -5.20 5.74 -37.53
C PRO A 437 -6.23 4.62 -37.33
N LYS A 438 -5.78 3.40 -36.97
CA LYS A 438 -6.67 2.25 -36.79
C LYS A 438 -7.55 2.41 -35.55
N MET A 439 -6.96 2.93 -34.47
CA MET A 439 -7.68 3.15 -33.23
C MET A 439 -8.26 4.55 -33.12
N ASP A 440 -7.93 5.50 -34.00
CA ASP A 440 -8.34 6.91 -33.86
C ASP A 440 -8.07 7.44 -32.45
N LEU A 441 -6.83 7.27 -32.00
CA LEU A 441 -6.36 7.63 -30.66
C LEU A 441 -4.95 8.19 -30.72
N HIS A 442 -4.69 9.20 -29.90
CA HIS A 442 -3.34 9.69 -29.63
C HIS A 442 -2.73 8.93 -28.45
N PHE A 443 -1.42 8.73 -28.51
CA PHE A 443 -0.66 8.11 -27.43
C PHE A 443 0.74 8.70 -27.33
N GLU A 444 1.35 8.47 -26.19
CA GLU A 444 2.70 8.95 -25.87
C GLU A 444 3.66 7.77 -25.70
N TYR A 445 4.92 7.98 -26.09
CA TYR A 445 5.96 6.97 -25.94
C TYR A 445 7.34 7.60 -25.65
N LEU A 446 8.24 6.82 -25.04
CA LEU A 446 9.60 7.23 -24.69
C LEU A 446 10.59 6.08 -24.89
N ASP A 447 11.73 6.37 -25.51
CA ASP A 447 12.81 5.40 -25.67
C ASP A 447 13.82 5.48 -24.52
N PHE A 448 14.00 4.35 -23.83
CA PHE A 448 15.03 4.14 -22.83
C PHE A 448 16.28 3.52 -23.47
N GLU A 449 17.04 4.36 -24.18
CA GLU A 449 18.23 3.97 -24.95
C GLU A 449 19.19 3.03 -24.20
N LEU A 450 19.52 3.34 -22.94
CA LEU A 450 20.46 2.56 -22.13
C LEU A 450 20.07 1.09 -21.95
N ILE A 451 18.77 0.81 -21.85
CA ILE A 451 18.26 -0.55 -21.59
C ILE A 451 17.61 -1.16 -22.83
N GLY A 452 17.65 -0.47 -23.97
CA GLY A 452 17.07 -0.95 -25.23
C GLY A 452 15.55 -1.21 -25.13
N LYS A 453 14.82 -0.39 -24.37
CA LYS A 453 13.36 -0.51 -24.23
C LYS A 453 12.64 0.73 -24.72
N THR A 454 11.40 0.57 -25.18
CA THR A 454 10.46 1.65 -25.48
C THR A 454 9.27 1.53 -24.53
N LEU A 455 8.95 2.63 -23.84
CA LEU A 455 7.75 2.78 -23.04
C LEU A 455 6.63 3.37 -23.91
N ILE A 456 5.46 2.75 -23.88
CA ILE A 456 4.24 3.24 -24.52
C ILE A 456 3.19 3.41 -23.43
N THR A 457 2.45 4.51 -23.44
CA THR A 457 1.41 4.78 -22.43
C THR A 457 0.02 4.70 -23.05
N ILE A 458 -0.90 4.03 -22.37
CA ILE A 458 -2.34 4.14 -22.61
C ILE A 458 -2.94 4.93 -21.45
N THR A 459 -3.52 6.09 -21.74
CA THR A 459 -4.00 7.04 -20.72
C THR A 459 -5.45 6.78 -20.31
N ALA A 460 -5.89 7.44 -19.23
CA ALA A 460 -7.29 7.47 -18.84
C ALA A 460 -8.20 8.02 -19.95
N ASP A 461 -7.73 8.98 -20.75
CA ASP A 461 -8.48 9.49 -21.91
C ASP A 461 -8.70 8.41 -22.97
N ASN A 462 -7.66 7.63 -23.28
CA ASN A 462 -7.79 6.45 -24.14
C ASN A 462 -8.79 5.45 -23.53
N MET A 463 -8.69 5.17 -22.23
CA MET A 463 -9.59 4.27 -21.51
C MET A 463 -11.06 4.72 -21.62
N GLY A 464 -11.36 6.00 -21.41
CA GLY A 464 -12.72 6.55 -21.53
C GLY A 464 -13.30 6.35 -22.92
N THR A 465 -12.50 6.57 -23.96
CA THR A 465 -12.90 6.32 -25.36
C THR A 465 -13.13 4.83 -25.63
N LEU A 466 -12.28 3.94 -25.11
CA LEU A 466 -12.43 2.49 -25.30
C LEU A 466 -13.67 1.94 -24.57
N ILE A 467 -13.97 2.43 -23.36
CA ILE A 467 -15.19 2.06 -22.62
C ILE A 467 -16.44 2.44 -23.42
N GLU A 468 -16.48 3.65 -23.98
CA GLU A 468 -17.61 4.10 -24.80
C GLU A 468 -17.80 3.21 -26.04
N ARG A 469 -16.70 2.85 -26.72
CA ARG A 469 -16.76 1.93 -27.87
C ARG A 469 -17.26 0.54 -27.49
N ALA A 470 -16.77 -0.01 -26.38
CA ALA A 470 -17.24 -1.31 -25.87
C ALA A 470 -18.75 -1.25 -25.57
N TYR A 471 -19.18 -0.20 -24.86
CA TYR A 471 -20.58 0.01 -24.50
C TYR A 471 -21.49 0.11 -25.74
N ASN A 472 -21.11 0.89 -26.74
CA ASN A 472 -21.89 1.06 -27.97
C ASN A 472 -21.99 -0.23 -28.80
N THR A 473 -21.05 -1.16 -28.63
CA THR A 473 -21.04 -2.46 -29.32
C THR A 473 -21.95 -3.49 -28.64
N CYS A 474 -22.13 -3.41 -27.32
CA CYS A 474 -22.98 -4.30 -26.54
C CYS A 474 -24.47 -3.87 -26.63
N GLN A 475 -25.21 -4.37 -27.62
CA GLN A 475 -26.65 -4.13 -27.77
C GLN A 475 -27.46 -4.72 -26.58
N LYS A 476 -27.85 -3.95 -25.53
CA LYS A 476 -29.13 -4.02 -24.73
C LYS A 476 -29.09 -3.35 -23.33
N SER A 477 -30.32 -3.00 -22.86
CA SER A 477 -30.84 -2.67 -21.50
C SER A 477 -30.06 -1.73 -20.57
N GLU A 478 -30.66 -0.58 -20.20
CA GLU A 478 -30.19 0.40 -19.19
C GLU A 478 -30.02 -0.10 -17.75
N VAL A 479 -30.55 -1.26 -17.39
CA VAL A 479 -30.86 -1.56 -15.98
C VAL A 479 -29.73 -2.26 -15.19
N CYS A 480 -28.56 -2.53 -15.79
CA CYS A 480 -27.42 -3.15 -15.07
C CYS A 480 -26.13 -2.30 -15.03
N LYS A 481 -26.24 -0.96 -15.00
CA LYS A 481 -25.17 -0.11 -15.56
C LYS A 481 -24.16 0.58 -14.63
N LEU A 482 -24.32 0.69 -13.31
CA LEU A 482 -23.34 1.42 -12.47
C LEU A 482 -22.68 0.60 -11.37
N ALA A 483 -23.45 -0.21 -10.63
CA ALA A 483 -22.87 -1.07 -9.60
C ALA A 483 -21.87 -2.08 -10.18
N MET A 484 -22.14 -2.57 -11.40
CA MET A 484 -21.24 -3.48 -12.11
C MET A 484 -20.00 -2.78 -12.67
N ILE A 485 -20.16 -1.56 -13.18
CA ILE A 485 -19.03 -0.71 -13.56
C ILE A 485 -18.16 -0.42 -12.34
N PHE A 486 -18.78 -0.07 -11.21
CA PHE A 486 -18.08 0.13 -9.95
C PHE A 486 -17.31 -1.14 -9.53
N GLN A 487 -17.93 -2.31 -9.59
CA GLN A 487 -17.24 -3.54 -9.19
C GLN A 487 -16.10 -3.92 -10.16
N ASN A 488 -16.38 -3.95 -11.47
CA ASN A 488 -15.46 -4.51 -12.47
C ASN A 488 -14.44 -3.52 -13.01
N PHE A 489 -14.76 -2.22 -13.08
CA PHE A 489 -13.85 -1.19 -13.63
C PHE A 489 -13.13 -0.39 -12.55
N LEU A 490 -13.52 -0.54 -11.28
CA LEU A 490 -12.95 0.23 -10.19
C LEU A 490 -12.50 -0.66 -9.02
N VAL A 491 -13.41 -1.35 -8.34
CA VAL A 491 -13.10 -2.07 -7.10
C VAL A 491 -12.14 -3.24 -7.35
N ALA A 492 -12.47 -4.14 -8.29
CA ALA A 492 -11.61 -5.29 -8.57
C ALA A 492 -10.23 -4.88 -9.10
N PRO A 493 -10.11 -3.99 -10.11
CA PRO A 493 -8.79 -3.53 -10.57
C PRO A 493 -8.00 -2.72 -9.54
N ARG A 494 -8.66 -2.08 -8.56
CA ARG A 494 -7.94 -1.40 -7.48
C ARG A 494 -7.25 -2.38 -6.54
N LEU A 495 -7.85 -3.53 -6.27
CA LEU A 495 -7.36 -4.51 -5.30
C LEU A 495 -6.45 -5.58 -5.93
N ASP A 496 -6.72 -5.96 -7.18
CA ASP A 496 -5.92 -6.89 -7.98
C ASP A 496 -6.07 -6.56 -9.48
N PRO A 497 -5.33 -5.55 -10.00
CA PRO A 497 -5.41 -5.13 -11.39
C PRO A 497 -4.86 -6.19 -12.35
N ILE A 498 -3.93 -7.04 -11.91
CA ILE A 498 -3.28 -8.02 -12.78
C ILE A 498 -4.29 -9.12 -13.15
N THR A 499 -4.97 -9.68 -12.15
CA THR A 499 -6.03 -10.68 -12.38
C THR A 499 -7.27 -10.03 -12.99
N ALA A 500 -7.73 -8.90 -12.42
CA ALA A 500 -8.97 -8.27 -12.86
C ALA A 500 -8.93 -7.81 -14.32
N CYS A 501 -7.81 -7.27 -14.79
CA CYS A 501 -7.64 -6.84 -16.19
C CYS A 501 -7.05 -7.93 -17.10
N GLN A 502 -6.92 -9.17 -16.61
CA GLN A 502 -6.47 -10.34 -17.37
C GLN A 502 -5.10 -10.13 -18.06
N ILE A 503 -4.17 -9.47 -17.35
CA ILE A 503 -2.87 -9.09 -17.90
C ILE A 503 -2.08 -10.28 -18.47
N PRO A 504 -2.02 -11.47 -17.82
CA PRO A 504 -1.34 -12.64 -18.39
C PRO A 504 -1.89 -13.07 -19.75
N ILE A 505 -3.21 -12.97 -19.95
CA ILE A 505 -3.88 -13.34 -21.21
C ILE A 505 -3.60 -12.29 -22.28
N MET A 506 -3.74 -11.01 -21.93
CA MET A 506 -3.44 -9.88 -22.81
C MET A 506 -2.01 -9.98 -23.36
N GLU A 507 -1.04 -10.23 -22.48
CA GLU A 507 0.36 -10.32 -22.85
C GLU A 507 0.69 -11.55 -23.70
N SER A 508 0.15 -12.73 -23.37
CA SER A 508 0.31 -13.95 -24.17
C SER A 508 -0.21 -13.74 -25.60
N ASN A 509 -1.38 -13.11 -25.76
CA ASN A 509 -1.94 -12.76 -27.06
C ASN A 509 -1.04 -11.80 -27.85
N MET A 510 -0.57 -10.73 -27.21
CA MET A 510 0.35 -9.77 -27.85
C MET A 510 1.65 -10.43 -28.29
N ARG A 511 2.26 -11.29 -27.46
CA ARG A 511 3.50 -12.01 -27.81
C ARG A 511 3.30 -13.01 -28.95
N SER A 512 2.14 -13.63 -29.05
CA SER A 512 1.82 -14.52 -30.17
C SER A 512 1.88 -13.80 -31.52
N LYS A 513 1.53 -12.51 -31.53
CA LYS A 513 1.54 -11.61 -32.69
C LYS A 513 2.91 -10.97 -32.93
N PHE A 514 3.60 -10.54 -31.87
CA PHE A 514 4.88 -9.85 -31.93
C PHE A 514 6.04 -10.75 -31.44
N LYS A 515 6.30 -11.86 -32.14
CA LYS A 515 7.26 -12.89 -31.70
C LYS A 515 8.72 -12.43 -31.56
N ASP A 516 9.08 -11.33 -32.23
CA ASP A 516 10.42 -10.75 -32.30
C ASP A 516 10.63 -9.58 -31.32
N VAL A 517 9.60 -9.21 -30.55
CA VAL A 517 9.65 -8.11 -29.59
C VAL A 517 9.12 -8.60 -28.25
N ASN A 518 9.93 -8.54 -27.19
CA ASN A 518 9.41 -8.80 -25.86
C ASN A 518 8.56 -7.62 -25.40
N ILE A 519 7.38 -7.93 -24.88
CA ILE A 519 6.37 -6.95 -24.47
C ILE A 519 5.97 -7.27 -23.03
N HIS A 520 5.96 -6.25 -22.20
CA HIS A 520 5.52 -6.34 -20.81
C HIS A 520 4.43 -5.30 -20.56
N VAL A 521 3.26 -5.76 -20.11
CA VAL A 521 2.16 -4.89 -19.71
C VAL A 521 2.24 -4.64 -18.21
N LEU A 522 2.26 -3.36 -17.83
CA LEU A 522 2.33 -2.88 -16.46
C LEU A 522 1.11 -2.00 -16.19
N ILE A 523 0.32 -2.36 -15.19
CA ILE A 523 -0.97 -1.70 -14.91
C ILE A 523 -0.85 -0.73 -13.74
N ASN A 524 -1.36 0.49 -13.91
CA ASN A 524 -1.29 1.55 -12.91
C ASN A 524 -2.52 1.54 -12.01
N TYR A 525 -2.39 0.88 -10.85
CA TYR A 525 -3.49 0.78 -9.90
C TYR A 525 -3.91 2.14 -9.29
N TYR A 526 -3.01 3.14 -9.28
CA TYR A 526 -3.31 4.48 -8.77
C TYR A 526 -4.42 5.18 -9.55
N LEU A 527 -4.59 4.89 -10.84
CA LEU A 527 -5.72 5.46 -11.59
C LEU A 527 -7.05 5.01 -10.98
N PHE A 528 -7.20 3.72 -10.66
CA PHE A 528 -8.43 3.20 -10.04
C PHE A 528 -8.63 3.80 -8.64
N ARG A 529 -7.56 3.97 -7.86
CA ARG A 529 -7.66 4.66 -6.57
C ARG A 529 -8.19 6.09 -6.72
N LYS A 530 -7.64 6.88 -7.65
CA LYS A 530 -8.11 8.25 -7.91
C LYS A 530 -9.52 8.28 -8.48
N LEU A 531 -9.85 7.33 -9.34
CA LEU A 531 -11.18 7.25 -9.92
C LEU A 531 -12.25 7.04 -8.84
N ASP A 532 -11.96 6.31 -7.75
CA ASP A 532 -12.89 6.11 -6.64
C ASP A 532 -13.34 7.42 -5.97
N ASP A 533 -12.40 8.37 -5.80
CA ASP A 533 -12.68 9.68 -5.21
C ASP A 533 -13.70 10.48 -6.02
N TYR A 534 -13.69 10.30 -7.36
CA TYR A 534 -14.66 10.89 -8.28
C TYR A 534 -15.92 10.03 -8.43
N PHE A 535 -15.78 8.71 -8.39
CA PHE A 535 -16.85 7.78 -8.73
C PHE A 535 -18.05 7.97 -7.80
N LEU A 536 -17.80 8.02 -6.49
CA LEU A 536 -18.87 8.16 -5.49
C LEU A 536 -19.55 9.53 -5.51
N LYS A 537 -18.88 10.57 -6.01
CA LYS A 537 -19.35 11.97 -5.94
C LYS A 537 -19.96 12.47 -7.25
N GLU A 538 -19.41 12.03 -8.38
CA GLU A 538 -19.63 12.66 -9.69
C GLU A 538 -20.11 11.69 -10.77
N VAL A 539 -19.85 10.38 -10.66
CA VAL A 539 -20.24 9.40 -11.68
C VAL A 539 -21.69 8.95 -11.48
N LYS A 540 -22.55 9.32 -12.41
CA LYS A 540 -23.99 8.99 -12.41
C LYS A 540 -24.40 8.07 -13.54
N ASP A 541 -23.55 7.93 -14.55
CA ASP A 541 -23.75 7.16 -15.77
C ASP A 541 -22.41 7.02 -16.50
N LEU A 542 -22.43 6.38 -17.67
CA LEU A 542 -21.24 6.23 -18.51
C LEU A 542 -20.73 7.54 -19.11
N ILE A 543 -21.61 8.52 -19.31
CA ILE A 543 -21.26 9.81 -19.90
C ILE A 543 -20.39 10.59 -18.91
N SER A 544 -20.87 10.73 -17.66
CA SER A 544 -20.13 11.35 -16.56
C SER A 544 -18.82 10.61 -16.24
N LEU A 545 -18.79 9.28 -16.32
CA LEU A 545 -17.55 8.50 -16.22
C LEU A 545 -16.54 8.88 -17.31
N LYS A 546 -17.00 8.95 -18.58
CA LYS A 546 -16.15 9.36 -19.71
C LYS A 546 -15.66 10.79 -19.54
N GLU A 547 -16.51 11.72 -19.10
CA GLU A 547 -16.10 13.11 -18.86
C GLU A 547 -14.97 13.20 -17.83
N ILE A 548 -15.04 12.43 -16.75
CA ILE A 548 -13.98 12.38 -15.73
C ILE A 548 -12.68 11.81 -16.30
N LEU A 549 -12.78 10.75 -17.10
CA LEU A 549 -11.63 10.08 -17.71
C LEU A 549 -10.99 10.88 -18.85
N THR A 550 -11.73 11.75 -19.54
CA THR A 550 -11.21 12.54 -20.68
C THR A 550 -10.77 13.95 -20.28
N LYS A 551 -11.21 14.47 -19.12
CA LYS A 551 -10.80 15.81 -18.65
C LYS A 551 -9.30 15.85 -18.33
N GLN A 552 -8.55 16.70 -19.03
CA GLN A 552 -7.09 16.82 -18.87
C GLN A 552 -6.67 17.37 -17.50
N ASP A 553 -7.48 18.24 -16.89
CA ASP A 553 -7.27 18.79 -15.55
C ASP A 553 -7.75 17.85 -14.43
N LYS A 554 -8.27 16.66 -14.79
CA LYS A 554 -8.61 15.58 -13.86
C LYS A 554 -7.71 14.37 -14.11
N LEU A 555 -8.25 13.31 -14.73
CA LEU A 555 -7.57 12.04 -14.88
C LEU A 555 -6.95 11.84 -16.26
N GLY A 556 -7.34 12.62 -17.28
CA GLY A 556 -7.12 12.28 -18.69
C GLY A 556 -5.67 12.01 -19.11
N LYS A 557 -4.70 12.63 -18.46
CA LYS A 557 -3.26 12.41 -18.74
C LYS A 557 -2.64 11.27 -17.95
N ILE A 558 -3.32 10.73 -16.94
CA ILE A 558 -2.77 9.69 -16.08
C ILE A 558 -2.71 8.39 -16.90
N PRO A 559 -1.52 7.77 -17.03
CA PRO A 559 -1.41 6.46 -17.67
C PRO A 559 -2.18 5.42 -16.86
N PHE A 560 -3.01 4.61 -17.52
CA PHE A 560 -3.66 3.46 -16.88
C PHE A 560 -2.88 2.15 -17.16
N ILE A 561 -2.27 2.05 -18.35
CA ILE A 561 -1.34 0.99 -18.71
C ILE A 561 -0.05 1.62 -19.23
N PHE A 562 1.07 1.06 -18.78
CA PHE A 562 2.38 1.21 -19.38
C PHE A 562 2.73 -0.09 -20.11
N ILE A 563 3.23 0.03 -21.33
CA ILE A 563 3.76 -1.10 -22.10
C ILE A 563 5.25 -0.87 -22.23
N LEU A 564 6.06 -1.79 -21.70
CA LEU A 564 7.49 -1.80 -21.91
C LEU A 564 7.81 -2.85 -22.98
N ALA A 565 8.23 -2.38 -24.15
CA ALA A 565 8.62 -3.25 -25.26
C ALA A 565 10.13 -3.17 -25.52
N ASP A 566 10.72 -4.19 -26.14
CA ASP A 566 12.05 -4.04 -26.75
C ASP A 566 12.04 -2.90 -27.75
N LYS A 567 13.12 -2.10 -27.76
CA LYS A 567 13.24 -0.96 -28.64
C LYS A 567 13.04 -1.41 -30.10
N THR A 568 12.12 -0.75 -30.78
CA THR A 568 11.72 -1.12 -32.13
C THR A 568 11.45 0.11 -33.00
N LYS A 569 11.13 -0.10 -34.28
CA LYS A 569 10.81 0.97 -35.22
C LYS A 569 9.47 1.61 -34.87
N GLU A 570 9.29 2.88 -35.23
CA GLU A 570 8.09 3.65 -34.88
C GLU A 570 6.80 3.01 -35.40
N GLU A 571 6.80 2.40 -36.59
CA GLU A 571 5.63 1.72 -37.14
C GLU A 571 5.17 0.59 -36.21
N LYS A 572 6.13 -0.16 -35.67
CA LYS A 572 5.86 -1.28 -34.77
C LYS A 572 5.41 -0.81 -33.38
N VAL A 573 5.87 0.35 -32.93
CA VAL A 573 5.35 1.00 -31.71
C VAL A 573 3.85 1.29 -31.85
N ILE A 574 3.41 1.79 -33.02
CA ILE A 574 1.99 2.03 -33.30
C ILE A 574 1.21 0.71 -33.30
N GLU A 575 1.72 -0.34 -33.96
CA GLU A 575 1.06 -1.66 -33.99
C GLU A 575 0.90 -2.27 -32.58
N ILE A 576 1.92 -2.13 -31.72
CA ILE A 576 1.87 -2.61 -30.32
C ILE A 576 0.81 -1.85 -29.53
N PHE A 577 0.75 -0.53 -29.68
CA PHE A 577 -0.30 0.29 -29.05
C PHE A 577 -1.70 -0.15 -29.51
N GLU A 578 -1.89 -0.33 -30.82
CA GLU A 578 -3.16 -0.76 -31.39
C GLU A 578 -3.63 -2.11 -30.85
N GLU A 579 -2.71 -3.07 -30.75
CA GLU A 579 -3.02 -4.39 -30.20
C GLU A 579 -3.39 -4.31 -28.71
N ALA A 580 -2.65 -3.51 -27.94
CA ALA A 580 -2.95 -3.33 -26.53
C ALA A 580 -4.32 -2.68 -26.31
N CYS A 581 -4.65 -1.63 -27.08
CA CYS A 581 -5.98 -1.02 -27.02
C CYS A 581 -7.08 -1.98 -27.47
N ALA A 582 -6.82 -2.86 -28.44
CA ALA A 582 -7.79 -3.89 -28.85
C ALA A 582 -8.04 -4.92 -27.74
N ALA A 583 -6.99 -5.35 -27.03
CA ALA A 583 -7.12 -6.25 -25.88
C ALA A 583 -7.91 -5.59 -24.73
N VAL A 584 -7.62 -4.32 -24.43
CA VAL A 584 -8.36 -3.52 -23.45
C VAL A 584 -9.82 -3.35 -23.85
N LEU A 585 -10.10 -3.07 -25.12
CA LEU A 585 -11.47 -2.99 -25.64
C LEU A 585 -12.21 -4.33 -25.46
N SER A 586 -11.56 -5.45 -25.79
CA SER A 586 -12.13 -6.78 -25.59
C SER A 586 -12.41 -7.08 -24.11
N TYR A 587 -11.53 -6.66 -23.20
CA TYR A 587 -11.75 -6.76 -21.77
C TYR A 587 -13.02 -6.01 -21.34
N PHE A 588 -13.16 -4.74 -21.75
CA PHE A 588 -14.36 -3.96 -21.44
C PHE A 588 -15.63 -4.58 -22.05
N MET A 589 -15.57 -5.04 -23.29
CA MET A 589 -16.68 -5.77 -23.92
C MET A 589 -17.06 -7.02 -23.13
N ASN A 590 -16.09 -7.80 -22.66
CA ASN A 590 -16.36 -8.99 -21.83
C ASN A 590 -17.02 -8.61 -20.51
N CYS A 591 -16.57 -7.55 -19.85
CA CYS A 591 -17.21 -7.05 -18.63
C CYS A 591 -18.67 -6.63 -18.87
N PHE A 592 -19.02 -6.15 -20.06
CA PHE A 592 -20.40 -5.87 -20.46
C PHE A 592 -21.16 -7.12 -20.95
N ALA A 593 -20.48 -8.12 -21.51
CA ALA A 593 -21.08 -9.29 -22.16
C ALA A 593 -21.30 -10.51 -21.26
N PHE A 594 -20.49 -10.71 -20.21
CA PHE A 594 -20.53 -11.89 -19.30
C PHE A 594 -21.85 -12.05 -18.52
N TYR A 595 -22.86 -11.22 -18.80
CA TYR A 595 -24.12 -11.15 -18.07
C TYR A 595 -25.35 -11.14 -19.00
N GLN A 596 -25.22 -11.75 -20.20
CA GLN A 596 -26.37 -12.40 -20.87
C GLN A 596 -26.76 -13.67 -20.11
#